data_AF-X0WHU9-F1
#
_entry.id   AF-X0WHU9-F1
#
_cell.length_a   1.000
_cell.length_b   1.000
_cell.length_c   1.000
_cell.angle_alpha   90.00
_cell.angle_beta   90.00
_cell.angle_gamma   90.00
#
_symmetry.space_group_name_H-M   'P 1'
#
loop_
_entity.id
_entity.type
_entity.pdbx_description
1 polymer ?
#
loop_
_entity_poly.entity_id
_entity_poly.type
_entity_poly.pdbx_seq_one_letter_code
_entity_poly.pdbx_strand_id
1 'polypeptide(L)' 'MFISNLTDRGAMPALIGTLAFNEARLKVIAENVANATTPGYRAKRLDARSFQAALRQALDARSSDPNRPFVIKDTGQ' A
#
# COMPACT_ATOMS: atom_id res chain seq x y z
N MET A 1 1.31 -0.65 -26.50
CA MET A 1 1.05 -0.77 -25.05
C MET A 1 0.55 0.58 -24.50
N PHE A 2 -0.74 0.87 -24.66
CA PHE A 2 -1.33 2.16 -24.27
C PHE A 2 -1.61 2.23 -22.76
N ILE A 3 -2.11 1.14 -22.19
CA ILE A 3 -2.48 1.00 -20.78
C ILE A 3 -1.29 1.16 -19.83
N SER A 4 -0.13 0.58 -20.14
CA SER A 4 1.08 0.69 -19.29
C SER A 4 1.57 2.15 -19.16
N ASN A 5 1.58 2.88 -20.28
CA ASN A 5 1.98 4.29 -20.28
C ASN A 5 0.99 5.19 -19.49
N LEU A 6 -0.28 4.79 -19.40
CA LEU A 6 -1.28 5.51 -18.61
C LEU A 6 -1.13 5.22 -17.11
N THR A 7 -0.86 3.96 -16.74
CA THR A 7 -0.64 3.57 -15.34
C THR A 7 0.66 4.12 -14.77
N ASP A 8 1.67 4.35 -15.60
CA ASP A 8 2.98 4.85 -15.15
C ASP A 8 3.05 6.38 -15.01
N ARG A 9 2.03 7.14 -15.44
CA ARG A 9 2.05 8.62 -15.45
C ARG A 9 1.19 9.24 -14.35
N GLY A 10 1.57 10.44 -13.91
CA GLY A 10 0.79 11.24 -12.97
C GLY A 10 0.55 10.55 -11.63
N ALA A 11 -0.59 10.78 -10.97
CA ALA A 11 -0.88 10.21 -9.65
C ALA A 11 -1.31 8.73 -9.65
N MET A 12 -1.46 8.09 -10.83
CA MET A 12 -2.02 6.74 -10.98
C MET A 12 -1.27 5.66 -10.17
N PRO A 13 0.08 5.59 -10.17
CA PRO A 13 0.80 4.59 -9.37
C PRO A 13 0.52 4.69 -7.87
N ALA A 14 0.38 5.92 -7.36
CA ALA A 14 0.09 6.16 -5.94
C ALA A 14 -1.35 5.75 -5.57
N LEU A 15 -2.30 5.95 -6.47
CA LEU A 15 -3.67 5.47 -6.31
C LEU A 15 -3.73 3.94 -6.29
N ILE A 16 -3.02 3.28 -7.22
CA ILE A 16 -2.91 1.82 -7.26
C ILE A 16 -2.32 1.28 -5.94
N GLY A 17 -1.21 1.87 -5.47
CA GLY A 17 -0.60 1.47 -4.20
C GLY A 17 -1.53 1.68 -2.99
N THR A 18 -2.30 2.76 -2.97
CA THR A 18 -3.27 3.03 -1.91
C THR A 18 -4.43 2.03 -1.92
N LEU A 19 -4.93 1.68 -3.11
CA LEU A 19 -5.99 0.68 -3.24
C LEU A 19 -5.50 -0.70 -2.77
N ALA A 20 -4.31 -1.12 -3.19
CA ALA A 20 -3.70 -2.38 -2.77
C ALA A 20 -3.49 -2.45 -1.24
N PHE A 21 -3.04 -1.36 -0.61
CA PHE A 21 -2.92 -1.30 0.85
C PHE A 21 -4.28 -1.46 1.56
N ASN A 22 -5.33 -0.82 1.04
CA ASN A 22 -6.67 -0.94 1.62
C ASN A 22 -7.23 -2.35 1.45
N GLU A 23 -7.02 -3.00 0.32
CA GLU A 23 -7.38 -4.40 0.11
C GLU A 23 -6.70 -5.31 1.15
N ALA A 24 -5.38 -5.18 1.31
CA ALA A 24 -4.62 -5.95 2.30
C ALA A 24 -5.15 -5.70 3.73
N ARG A 25 -5.48 -4.44 4.06
CA ARG A 25 -6.04 -4.08 5.36
C ARG A 25 -7.41 -4.70 5.59
N LEU A 26 -8.29 -4.68 4.59
CA LEU A 26 -9.61 -5.30 4.68
C LEU A 26 -9.50 -6.81 4.88
N LYS A 27 -8.53 -7.47 4.24
CA LYS A 27 -8.26 -8.89 4.45
C LYS A 27 -7.86 -9.20 5.90
N VAL A 28 -6.98 -8.38 6.50
CA VAL A 28 -6.60 -8.51 7.92
C VAL A 28 -7.78 -8.28 8.85
N ILE A 29 -8.63 -7.28 8.55
CA ILE A 29 -9.85 -7.03 9.33
C ILE A 29 -10.80 -8.23 9.24
N ALA A 30 -11.04 -8.75 8.04
CA ALA A 30 -11.90 -9.91 7.83
C ALA A 30 -11.38 -11.14 8.59
N GLU A 31 -10.06 -11.39 8.58
CA GLU A 31 -9.42 -12.47 9.35
C GLU A 31 -9.64 -12.28 10.86
N ASN A 32 -9.44 -11.07 11.37
CA ASN A 32 -9.65 -10.78 12.79
C ASN A 32 -11.11 -10.95 13.21
N VAL A 33 -12.06 -10.53 12.36
CA VAL A 33 -13.49 -10.69 12.61
C VAL A 33 -13.87 -12.16 12.63
N ALA A 34 -13.38 -12.94 11.65
CA ALA A 34 -13.64 -14.38 11.58
C ALA A 34 -13.09 -15.15 12.79
N ASN A 35 -12.00 -14.68 13.40
CA ASN A 35 -11.34 -15.33 14.53
C ASN A 35 -11.59 -14.64 15.88
N ALA A 36 -12.55 -13.71 15.96
CA ALA A 36 -12.78 -12.90 17.16
C ALA A 36 -13.11 -13.73 18.42
N THR A 37 -13.68 -14.92 18.24
CA THR A 37 -14.06 -15.85 19.32
C THR A 37 -13.12 -17.04 19.44
N THR A 38 -12.08 -17.14 18.61
CA THR A 38 -11.12 -18.24 18.63
C THR A 38 -10.20 -18.12 19.85
N PRO A 39 -10.22 -19.08 20.81
CA PRO A 39 -9.35 -19.02 21.99
C PRO A 39 -7.87 -18.92 21.61
N GLY A 40 -7.16 -17.96 22.21
CA GLY A 40 -5.72 -17.75 21.97
C GLY A 40 -5.38 -17.00 20.68
N TYR A 41 -6.36 -16.61 19.84
CA TYR A 41 -6.09 -15.82 18.65
C TYR A 41 -5.64 -14.39 19.01
N ARG A 42 -4.62 -13.88 18.31
CA ARG A 42 -4.12 -12.50 18.46
C ARG A 42 -4.43 -11.71 17.20
N ALA A 43 -5.15 -10.60 17.39
CA ALA A 43 -5.52 -9.72 16.29
C ALA A 43 -4.29 -9.14 15.60
N LYS A 44 -4.29 -9.18 14.27
CA LYS A 44 -3.24 -8.61 13.42
C LYS A 44 -3.61 -7.20 12.98
N ARG A 45 -2.62 -6.40 12.61
CA ARG A 45 -2.83 -5.03 12.12
C ARG A 45 -1.75 -4.69 11.09
N LEU A 46 -2.14 -4.00 10.02
CA LEU A 46 -1.20 -3.33 9.13
C LEU A 46 -0.88 -1.93 9.66
N ASP A 47 0.40 -1.55 9.59
CA ASP A 47 0.84 -0.22 9.99
C ASP A 47 0.59 0.82 8.89
N ALA A 48 -0.53 1.52 9.02
CA ALA A 48 -0.90 2.61 8.11
C ALA A 48 0.09 3.79 8.15
N ARG A 49 0.77 4.04 9.28
CA ARG A 49 1.70 5.16 9.40
C ARG A 49 2.96 4.88 8.60
N SER A 50 3.51 3.67 8.72
CA SER A 50 4.67 3.25 7.92
C SER A 50 4.34 3.23 6.43
N PHE A 51 3.16 2.75 6.04
CA PHE A 51 2.71 2.84 4.66
C PHE A 51 2.64 4.29 4.15
N GLN A 52 2.02 5.20 4.92
CA GLN A 52 1.92 6.62 4.53
C GLN A 52 3.29 7.30 4.44
N ALA A 53 4.24 6.92 5.30
CA ALA A 53 5.61 7.42 5.23
C ALA A 53 6.31 6.95 3.95
N ALA A 54 6.22 5.65 3.62
CA ALA A 54 6.78 5.11 2.39
C ALA A 54 6.11 5.69 1.14
N LEU A 55 4.79 5.92 1.17
CA LEU A 55 4.04 6.56 0.09
C LEU A 55 4.54 7.99 -0.15
N ARG A 56 4.69 8.78 0.92
CA ARG A 56 5.24 10.15 0.82
C ARG A 56 6.66 10.13 0.24
N GLN A 57 7.52 9.26 0.73
CA GLN A 57 8.89 9.13 0.22
C GLN A 57 8.92 8.77 -1.27
N ALA A 58 8.03 7.87 -1.72
CA ALA A 58 7.94 7.49 -3.12
C ALA A 58 7.44 8.65 -4.01
N LEU A 59 6.50 9.47 -3.51
CA LEU A 59 6.03 10.67 -4.20
C LEU A 59 7.12 11.75 -4.29
N ASP A 60 7.84 12.02 -3.20
CA ASP A 60 8.92 13.01 -3.15
C ASP A 60 10.08 12.63 -4.09
N ALA A 61 10.45 11.35 -4.10
CA ALA A 61 11.49 10.82 -4.98
C ALA A 61 11.11 10.98 -6.47
N ARG A 62 9.81 10.90 -6.79
CA ARG A 62 9.31 11.05 -8.14
C ARG A 62 9.09 12.50 -8.56
N SER A 63 8.76 13.38 -7.61
CA SER A 63 8.76 14.83 -7.87
C SER A 63 10.16 15.33 -8.26
N SER A 64 11.21 14.65 -7.80
CA SER A 64 12.60 14.96 -8.13
C SER A 64 13.05 14.37 -9.48
N ASP A 65 12.45 13.25 -9.91
CA ASP A 65 12.70 12.60 -11.20
C ASP A 65 11.38 11.98 -11.75
N PRO A 66 10.74 12.62 -12.74
CA PRO A 66 9.45 12.17 -13.29
C PRO A 66 9.48 10.78 -13.92
N ASN A 67 10.65 10.34 -14.39
CA ASN A 67 10.86 9.06 -15.06
C ASN A 67 11.23 7.93 -14.10
N ARG A 68 11.37 8.23 -12.80
CA ARG A 68 11.69 7.23 -11.80
C ARG A 68 10.51 6.25 -11.61
N PRO A 69 10.76 4.92 -11.61
CA PRO A 69 9.72 3.94 -11.29
C PRO A 69 9.13 4.20 -9.91
N PHE A 70 7.80 4.17 -9.80
CA PHE A 70 7.11 4.31 -8.53
C PHE A 70 7.20 2.99 -7.75
N VAL A 71 8.03 2.96 -6.71
CA VAL A 71 8.24 1.80 -5.86
C VAL A 71 7.97 2.21 -4.41
N ILE A 72 6.93 1.64 -3.81
CA ILE A 72 6.72 1.70 -2.37
C ILE A 72 7.63 0.64 -1.76
N LYS A 73 8.71 1.06 -1.10
CA LYS A 73 9.56 0.14 -0.36
C LYS A 73 8.73 -0.43 0.78
N ASP A 74 8.53 -1.74 0.78
CA ASP A 74 7.91 -2.42 1.90
C ASP A 74 8.74 -2.11 3.16
N THR A 75 8.12 -1.42 4.11
CA THR A 75 8.80 -0.94 5.33
C THR A 75 8.40 -1.78 6.54
N GLY A 76 7.88 -2.99 6.34
CA GLY A 76 7.51 -3.87 7.46
C GLY A 76 7.41 -5.34 7.06
N GLN A 77 8.54 -6.04 7.15
CA GLN A 77 8.56 -7.41 7.64
C GLN A 77 8.76 -7.40 9.15
#